data_AF-A0A9D8PHK9-F1
#
_entry.id   AF-A0A9D8PHK9-F1
#
_cell.length_a   1.000
_cell.length_b   1.000
_cell.length_c   1.000
_cell.angle_alpha   90.00
_cell.angle_beta   90.00
_cell.angle_gamma   90.00
#
_symmetry.space_group_name_H-M   'P 1'
#
loop_
_entity.id
_entity.type
_entity.pdbx_description
1 polymer ?
#
loop_
_entity_poly.entity_id
_entity_poly.type
_entity_poly.pdbx_seq_one_letter_code
_entity_poly.pdbx_strand_id
1 'polypeptide(L)'
;AFDEAISELEKEGRLRQGGGRWYLTPSIAHPAKDINIRTASGEQYVVLDASCGYEVLENVESSMVFFQLHPGAVYLHQGESYLVTELDLERHIAVVTPTEVNYYTQCKDLTDISILSTEVERWVGGVKVCLGMVDVTTTVLGFKRKMQFTEEVIDEQYLSLPPQRFVTQGLWFELPQEVVGHIVKKELDLSGGLHAGEHAAIAMLPLFALCDRNDIGGVSTQLHVDTGKPTIFIYDAYPGGIGIAAKGFEVIRDLWRATLWAIEDCPCEEGCPSCVQSPKCGNNNEPLDKEAARLLLRGLLRI
;
A
#
# COMPACT_ATOMS: atom_id res chain seq x y z
N ALA A 1 13.76 23.15 -8.34
CA ALA A 1 12.56 22.47 -8.86
C ALA A 1 12.33 22.76 -10.35
N PHE A 2 11.69 23.86 -10.76
CA PHE A 2 11.37 24.08 -12.19
C PHE A 2 12.62 24.23 -13.09
N ASP A 3 13.58 25.09 -12.70
CA ASP A 3 14.81 25.31 -13.47
C ASP A 3 15.71 24.06 -13.52
N GLU A 4 15.64 23.25 -12.46
CA GLU A 4 16.38 21.98 -12.35
C GLU A 4 15.79 20.92 -13.28
N ALA A 5 14.45 20.78 -13.30
CA ALA A 5 13.75 19.91 -14.23
C ALA A 5 13.99 20.32 -15.70
N ILE A 6 14.02 21.63 -16.00
CA ILE A 6 14.40 22.10 -17.34
C ILE A 6 15.84 21.69 -17.67
N SER A 7 16.78 21.93 -16.76
CA SER A 7 18.20 21.57 -16.98
C SER A 7 18.38 20.07 -17.20
N GLU A 8 17.62 19.25 -16.47
CA GLU A 8 17.62 17.79 -16.62
C GLU A 8 17.06 17.37 -17.98
N LEU A 9 15.90 17.88 -18.37
CA LEU A 9 15.30 17.62 -19.68
C LEU A 9 16.17 18.11 -20.86
N GLU A 10 16.96 19.17 -20.67
CA GLU A 10 17.95 19.61 -21.64
C GLU A 10 19.15 18.65 -21.72
N LYS A 11 19.66 18.17 -20.58
CA LYS A 11 20.73 17.17 -20.53
C LYS A 11 20.30 15.85 -21.18
N GLU A 12 19.04 15.45 -20.98
CA GLU A 12 18.41 14.31 -21.64
C GLU A 12 18.14 14.55 -23.14
N GLY A 13 18.35 15.77 -23.64
CA GLY A 13 18.10 16.14 -25.02
C GLY A 13 16.62 16.19 -25.40
N ARG A 14 15.71 16.24 -24.42
CA ARG A 14 14.26 16.34 -24.62
C ARG A 14 13.81 17.79 -24.87
N LEU A 15 14.53 18.75 -24.29
CA LEU A 15 14.35 20.18 -24.53
C LEU A 15 15.57 20.79 -25.23
N ARG A 16 15.33 21.87 -25.97
CA ARG A 16 16.36 22.72 -26.58
C ARG A 16 16.06 24.19 -26.30
N GLN A 17 17.08 24.93 -25.90
CA GLN A 17 16.98 26.37 -25.72
C GLN A 17 17.15 27.13 -27.04
N GLY A 18 16.33 28.14 -27.25
CA GLY A 18 16.46 29.08 -28.36
C GLY A 18 15.77 30.40 -28.08
N GLY A 19 16.46 31.53 -28.25
CA GLY A 19 15.86 32.87 -28.07
C GLY A 19 15.23 33.10 -26.70
N GLY A 20 15.81 32.53 -25.62
CA GLY A 20 15.30 32.65 -24.25
C GLY A 20 14.06 31.81 -23.94
N ARG A 21 13.70 30.85 -24.81
CA ARG A 21 12.61 29.88 -24.59
C ARG A 21 13.11 28.46 -24.77
N TRP A 22 12.36 27.50 -24.23
CA TRP A 22 12.59 26.07 -24.41
C TRP A 22 11.58 25.48 -25.37
N TYR A 23 12.07 24.60 -26.25
CA TYR A 23 11.27 23.89 -27.24
C TYR A 23 11.52 22.38 -27.10
N LEU A 24 10.49 21.58 -27.35
CA LEU A 24 10.64 20.13 -27.46
C LEU A 24 11.56 19.77 -28.63
N THR A 25 12.41 18.78 -28.42
CA THR A 25 13.23 18.24 -29.50
C THR A 25 12.34 17.60 -30.58
N PRO A 26 12.61 17.80 -31.89
CA PRO A 26 11.75 17.31 -32.98
C PRO A 26 11.52 15.79 -33.02
N SER A 27 12.35 14.99 -32.33
CA SER A 27 12.16 13.54 -32.17
C SER A 27 11.01 13.18 -31.23
N ILE A 28 10.50 14.13 -30.44
CA ILE A 28 9.42 13.94 -29.47
C ILE A 28 8.16 14.62 -30.01
N ALA A 29 7.31 13.84 -30.69
CA ALA A 29 6.10 14.38 -31.31
C ALA A 29 4.97 14.64 -30.31
N HIS A 30 4.71 13.71 -29.39
CA HIS A 30 3.58 13.76 -28.46
C HIS A 30 3.93 13.18 -27.08
N PRO A 31 4.59 13.96 -26.20
CA PRO A 31 5.03 13.44 -24.88
C PRO A 31 3.86 13.01 -23.99
N ALA A 32 2.67 13.59 -24.18
CA ALA A 32 1.48 13.23 -23.41
C ALA A 32 0.96 11.81 -23.68
N LYS A 33 1.35 11.17 -24.80
CA LYS A 33 0.89 9.82 -25.13
C LYS A 33 1.44 8.76 -24.17
N ASP A 34 2.63 8.99 -23.65
CA ASP A 34 3.35 8.05 -22.80
C ASP A 34 3.10 8.32 -21.30
N ILE A 35 2.19 9.25 -20.98
CA ILE A 35 1.85 9.63 -19.61
C ILE A 35 0.40 9.24 -19.32
N ASN A 36 0.22 8.27 -18.44
CA ASN A 36 -1.07 8.01 -17.83
C ASN A 36 -1.24 8.91 -16.59
N ILE A 37 -2.37 9.62 -16.51
CA ILE A 37 -2.66 10.59 -15.43
C ILE A 37 -3.19 9.88 -14.17
N ARG A 38 -3.72 8.67 -14.30
CA ARG A 38 -4.47 8.00 -13.22
C ARG A 38 -3.95 6.61 -12.87
N THR A 39 -3.47 5.85 -13.84
CA THR A 39 -3.23 4.41 -13.67
C THR A 39 -1.75 4.11 -13.57
N ALA A 40 -1.38 3.28 -12.59
CA ALA A 40 0.00 2.98 -12.24
C ALA A 40 0.64 1.99 -13.21
N SER A 41 -0.15 1.03 -13.70
CA SER A 41 0.10 0.26 -14.90
C SER A 41 -0.98 0.60 -15.92
N GLY A 42 -0.63 0.82 -17.20
CA GLY A 42 -1.63 1.10 -18.24
C GLY A 42 -2.59 -0.06 -18.55
N GLU A 43 -2.57 -1.13 -17.76
CA GLU A 43 -3.31 -2.38 -17.98
C GLU A 43 -4.63 -2.37 -17.21
N GLN A 44 -5.71 -2.69 -17.92
CA GLN A 44 -7.07 -2.71 -17.39
C GLN A 44 -7.78 -3.99 -17.82
N TYR A 45 -8.71 -4.42 -16.98
CA TYR A 45 -9.59 -5.55 -17.24
C TYR A 45 -10.98 -5.03 -17.54
N VAL A 46 -11.62 -5.63 -18.55
CA VAL A 46 -12.99 -5.31 -18.93
C VAL A 46 -13.94 -6.21 -18.14
N VAL A 47 -14.93 -5.62 -17.48
CA VAL A 47 -15.98 -6.35 -16.76
C VAL A 47 -17.19 -6.53 -17.67
N LEU A 48 -17.60 -7.77 -17.93
CA LEU A 48 -18.69 -8.12 -18.84
C LEU A 48 -19.86 -8.77 -18.10
N ASP A 49 -21.08 -8.29 -18.34
CA ASP A 49 -22.31 -8.88 -17.79
C ASP A 49 -22.85 -9.99 -18.71
N ALA A 50 -22.70 -11.26 -18.29
CA ALA A 50 -23.18 -12.41 -19.07
C ALA A 50 -24.72 -12.50 -19.15
N SER A 51 -25.48 -11.86 -18.26
CA SER A 51 -26.94 -11.86 -18.30
C SER A 51 -27.52 -10.96 -19.39
N CYS A 52 -26.74 -9.96 -19.83
CA CYS A 52 -27.12 -9.00 -20.86
C CYS A 52 -26.29 -9.17 -22.13
N GLY A 53 -25.98 -10.40 -22.53
CA GLY A 53 -25.26 -10.66 -23.78
C GLY A 53 -23.80 -10.16 -23.79
N TYR A 54 -23.14 -10.13 -22.62
CA TYR A 54 -21.75 -9.68 -22.43
C TYR A 54 -21.54 -8.19 -22.72
N GLU A 55 -22.50 -7.36 -22.32
CA GLU A 55 -22.31 -5.90 -22.30
C GLU A 55 -21.21 -5.51 -21.31
N VAL A 56 -20.46 -4.46 -21.67
CA VAL A 56 -19.38 -3.91 -20.83
C VAL A 56 -19.99 -3.09 -19.71
N LEU A 57 -19.72 -3.47 -18.46
CA LEU A 57 -20.09 -2.67 -17.28
C LEU A 57 -19.06 -1.56 -17.05
N GLU A 58 -17.79 -1.92 -16.93
CA GLU A 58 -16.70 -0.96 -16.71
C GLU A 58 -15.31 -1.56 -17.00
N ASN A 59 -14.28 -0.74 -16.78
CA ASN A 59 -12.88 -1.15 -16.83
C ASN A 59 -12.27 -0.99 -15.43
N VAL A 60 -11.61 -2.04 -14.93
CA VAL A 60 -10.96 -2.07 -13.62
C VAL A 60 -9.44 -2.14 -13.80
N GLU A 61 -8.69 -1.41 -13.00
CA GLU A 61 -7.22 -1.44 -13.04
C GLU A 61 -6.68 -2.81 -12.62
N SER A 62 -5.67 -3.30 -13.33
CA SER A 62 -5.05 -4.62 -13.10
C SER A 62 -4.70 -4.87 -11.62
N SER A 63 -4.19 -3.86 -10.92
CA SER A 63 -3.82 -3.93 -9.49
C SER A 63 -5.00 -4.25 -8.54
N MET A 64 -6.24 -3.99 -8.94
CA MET A 64 -7.44 -4.24 -8.12
C MET A 64 -8.18 -5.52 -8.50
N VAL A 65 -7.84 -6.13 -9.64
CA VAL A 65 -8.57 -7.26 -10.23
C VAL A 65 -8.62 -8.45 -9.28
N PHE A 66 -7.51 -8.82 -8.66
CA PHE A 66 -7.50 -10.00 -7.78
C PHE A 66 -8.24 -9.75 -6.46
N PHE A 67 -8.44 -8.49 -6.08
CA PHE A 67 -9.16 -8.11 -4.87
C PHE A 67 -10.67 -7.94 -5.07
N GLN A 68 -11.13 -7.73 -6.31
CA GLN A 68 -12.54 -7.42 -6.59
C GLN A 68 -13.19 -8.36 -7.60
N LEU A 69 -12.40 -8.91 -8.52
CA LEU A 69 -12.83 -9.66 -9.69
C LEU A 69 -12.27 -11.10 -9.70
N HIS A 70 -11.86 -11.62 -8.54
CA HIS A 70 -11.55 -13.04 -8.45
C HIS A 70 -12.82 -13.89 -8.61
N PRO A 71 -12.73 -15.12 -9.16
CA PRO A 71 -13.88 -16.01 -9.22
C PRO A 71 -14.51 -16.22 -7.83
N GLY A 72 -15.83 -16.11 -7.74
CA GLY A 72 -16.60 -16.19 -6.50
C GLY A 72 -16.75 -14.87 -5.72
N ALA A 73 -16.10 -13.78 -6.16
CA ALA A 73 -16.29 -12.46 -5.56
C ALA A 73 -17.71 -11.92 -5.78
N VAL A 74 -18.22 -11.17 -4.81
CA VAL A 74 -19.40 -10.32 -4.98
C VAL A 74 -18.89 -8.92 -5.34
N TYR A 75 -19.06 -8.57 -6.61
CA TYR A 75 -18.70 -7.28 -7.19
C TYR A 75 -19.88 -6.32 -7.11
N LEU A 76 -19.66 -5.09 -6.63
CA LEU A 76 -20.68 -4.06 -6.55
C LEU A 76 -20.48 -3.03 -7.65
N HIS A 77 -21.46 -2.89 -8.54
CA HIS A 77 -21.47 -1.88 -9.59
C HIS A 77 -22.68 -0.98 -9.43
N GLN A 78 -22.46 0.30 -9.11
CA GLN A 78 -23.53 1.31 -8.91
C GLN A 78 -24.62 0.91 -7.90
N GLY A 79 -24.25 0.10 -6.90
CA GLY A 79 -25.17 -0.40 -5.85
C GLY A 79 -25.81 -1.75 -6.17
N GLU A 80 -25.66 -2.26 -7.38
CA GLU A 80 -26.13 -3.57 -7.79
C GLU A 80 -25.04 -4.64 -7.58
N SER A 81 -25.46 -5.80 -7.10
CA SER A 81 -24.57 -6.92 -6.78
C SER A 81 -24.41 -7.86 -7.96
N TYR A 82 -23.18 -8.24 -8.26
CA TYR A 82 -22.81 -9.18 -9.30
C TYR A 82 -21.91 -10.28 -8.74
N LEU A 83 -22.14 -11.53 -9.10
CA LEU A 83 -21.23 -12.63 -8.81
C LEU A 83 -20.20 -12.72 -9.94
N VAL A 84 -18.92 -12.73 -9.59
CA VAL A 84 -17.84 -12.96 -10.56
C VAL A 84 -17.74 -14.45 -10.84
N THR A 85 -18.04 -14.84 -12.08
CA THR A 85 -18.07 -16.24 -12.50
C THR A 85 -16.77 -16.69 -13.14
N GLU A 86 -16.07 -15.79 -13.82
CA GLU A 86 -14.84 -16.10 -14.56
C GLU A 86 -13.89 -14.91 -14.54
N LEU A 87 -12.59 -15.19 -14.48
CA LEU A 87 -11.53 -14.22 -14.65
C LEU A 87 -10.50 -14.78 -15.64
N ASP A 88 -10.47 -14.21 -16.84
CA ASP A 88 -9.51 -14.54 -17.90
C ASP A 88 -8.35 -13.54 -17.87
N LEU A 89 -7.20 -14.02 -17.40
CA LEU A 89 -5.98 -13.23 -17.26
C LEU A 89 -5.27 -12.97 -18.59
N GLU A 90 -5.47 -13.81 -19.61
CA GLU A 90 -4.82 -13.61 -20.91
C GLU A 90 -5.56 -12.56 -21.74
N ARG A 91 -6.90 -12.56 -21.65
CA ARG A 91 -7.76 -11.61 -22.37
C ARG A 91 -8.04 -10.34 -21.60
N HIS A 92 -7.67 -10.27 -20.33
CA HIS A 92 -8.02 -9.19 -19.40
C HIS A 92 -9.54 -8.98 -19.32
N ILE A 93 -10.29 -10.06 -19.09
CA ILE A 93 -11.75 -10.04 -19.01
C ILE A 93 -12.20 -10.69 -17.71
N ALA A 94 -13.08 -10.01 -16.99
CA ALA A 94 -13.86 -10.61 -15.90
C ALA A 94 -15.31 -10.73 -16.34
N VAL A 95 -15.90 -11.91 -16.16
CA VAL A 95 -17.31 -12.16 -16.47
C VAL A 95 -18.10 -12.21 -15.17
N VAL A 96 -19.19 -11.46 -15.14
CA VAL A 96 -20.04 -11.33 -13.97
C VAL A 96 -21.50 -11.59 -14.32
N THR A 97 -22.30 -11.98 -13.32
CA THR A 97 -23.74 -12.16 -13.44
C THR A 97 -24.47 -11.45 -12.30
N PRO A 98 -25.58 -10.73 -12.54
CA PRO A 98 -26.38 -10.13 -11.48
C PRO A 98 -26.78 -11.17 -10.44
N THR A 99 -26.66 -10.83 -9.17
CA THR A 99 -26.94 -11.76 -8.08
C THR A 99 -27.57 -11.04 -6.89
N GLU A 100 -28.65 -11.61 -6.36
CA GLU A 100 -29.25 -11.15 -5.11
C GLU A 100 -28.71 -11.99 -3.96
N VAL A 101 -27.74 -11.42 -3.22
CA VAL A 101 -27.11 -12.07 -2.07
C VAL A 101 -27.15 -11.16 -0.85
N ASN A 102 -27.28 -11.77 0.32
CA ASN A 102 -27.26 -11.09 1.62
C ASN A 102 -25.88 -11.19 2.31
N TYR A 103 -24.83 -11.43 1.53
CA TYR A 103 -23.44 -11.50 1.98
C TYR A 103 -22.55 -10.65 1.07
N TYR A 104 -21.33 -10.38 1.51
CA TYR A 104 -20.28 -9.78 0.69
C TYR A 104 -19.00 -10.61 0.80
N THR A 105 -18.05 -10.39 -0.11
CA THR A 105 -16.77 -11.08 -0.11
C THR A 105 -15.67 -10.17 0.39
N GLN A 106 -14.79 -10.72 1.24
CA GLN A 106 -13.61 -10.04 1.75
C GLN A 106 -12.37 -10.87 1.40
N CYS A 107 -11.45 -10.31 0.63
CA CYS A 107 -10.21 -11.00 0.28
C CYS A 107 -9.32 -11.24 1.49
N LYS A 108 -8.49 -12.27 1.36
CA LYS A 108 -7.37 -12.56 2.25
C LYS A 108 -6.12 -12.61 1.41
N ASP A 109 -5.24 -11.64 1.64
CA ASP A 109 -4.01 -11.46 0.91
C ASP A 109 -2.79 -11.49 1.82
N LEU A 110 -1.64 -11.75 1.21
CA LEU A 110 -0.34 -11.71 1.84
C LEU A 110 0.56 -10.80 1.02
N THR A 111 1.16 -9.81 1.68
CA THR A 111 2.17 -8.93 1.07
C THR A 111 3.55 -9.24 1.63
N ASP A 112 4.45 -9.58 0.75
CA ASP A 112 5.89 -9.72 1.00
C ASP A 112 6.63 -8.52 0.40
N ILE A 113 7.73 -8.15 1.04
CA ILE A 113 8.62 -7.07 0.58
C ILE A 113 10.07 -7.55 0.57
N SER A 114 10.88 -7.07 -0.37
CA SER A 114 12.32 -7.35 -0.43
C SER A 114 13.10 -6.10 -0.81
N ILE A 115 14.27 -5.90 -0.21
CA ILE A 115 15.12 -4.74 -0.47
C ILE A 115 15.96 -5.02 -1.72
N LEU A 116 15.77 -4.23 -2.77
CA LEU A 116 16.57 -4.33 -4.00
C LEU A 116 17.85 -3.48 -3.93
N SER A 117 17.73 -2.27 -3.40
CA SER A 117 18.87 -1.36 -3.21
C SER A 117 18.62 -0.42 -2.04
N THR A 118 19.71 0.00 -1.38
CA THR A 118 19.70 1.11 -0.41
C THR A 118 20.38 2.30 -1.05
N GLU A 119 19.65 3.39 -1.21
CA GLU A 119 20.15 4.63 -1.83
C GLU A 119 20.71 5.59 -0.79
N VAL A 120 19.98 5.74 0.32
CA VAL A 120 20.35 6.63 1.42
C VAL A 120 20.09 5.92 2.75
N GLU A 121 21.06 6.00 3.65
CA GLU A 121 20.90 5.57 5.04
C GLU A 121 21.26 6.70 5.99
N ARG A 122 20.54 6.79 7.12
CA ARG A 122 20.86 7.73 8.20
C ARG A 122 20.45 7.21 9.56
N TRP A 123 21.05 7.76 10.60
CA TRP A 123 20.73 7.45 11.99
C TRP A 123 19.89 8.58 12.60
N VAL A 124 18.71 8.24 13.10
CA VAL A 124 17.79 9.18 13.77
C VAL A 124 17.47 8.64 15.15
N GLY A 125 17.92 9.31 16.22
CA GLY A 125 17.71 8.77 17.58
C GLY A 125 18.33 7.38 17.78
N GLY A 126 19.43 7.07 17.08
CA GLY A 126 20.06 5.73 17.08
C GLY A 126 19.23 4.62 16.46
N VAL A 127 18.19 4.97 15.71
CA VAL A 127 17.46 4.09 14.80
C VAL A 127 18.07 4.23 13.41
N LYS A 128 18.35 3.11 12.74
CA LYS A 128 18.77 3.11 11.34
C LYS A 128 17.52 3.29 10.47
N VAL A 129 17.51 4.34 9.66
CA VAL A 129 16.45 4.65 8.69
C VAL A 129 17.08 4.63 7.31
N CYS A 130 16.44 3.95 6.37
CA CYS A 130 16.92 3.77 5.01
C CYS A 130 15.84 4.20 4.01
N LEU A 131 16.30 4.58 2.82
CA LEU A 131 15.50 4.84 1.63
C LEU A 131 16.14 4.09 0.46
N GLY A 132 15.33 3.49 -0.41
CA GLY A 132 15.80 2.87 -1.63
C GLY A 132 14.69 2.13 -2.36
N MET A 133 15.07 1.22 -3.25
CA MET A 133 14.12 0.46 -4.06
C MET A 133 13.75 -0.87 -3.40
N VAL A 134 12.46 -1.19 -3.43
CA VAL A 134 11.87 -2.41 -2.88
C VAL A 134 11.03 -3.12 -3.94
N ASP A 135 11.00 -4.46 -3.88
CA ASP A 135 10.06 -5.30 -4.63
C ASP A 135 8.91 -5.66 -3.69
N VAL A 136 7.69 -5.27 -4.05
CA VAL A 136 6.47 -5.56 -3.30
C VAL A 136 5.70 -6.63 -4.05
N THR A 137 5.46 -7.76 -3.38
CA THR A 137 4.71 -8.89 -3.92
C THR A 137 3.46 -9.10 -3.09
N THR A 138 2.27 -8.99 -3.69
CA THR A 138 1.01 -9.30 -3.02
C THR A 138 0.32 -10.49 -3.68
N THR A 139 -0.15 -11.44 -2.87
CA THR A 139 -0.84 -12.64 -3.32
C THR A 139 -2.19 -12.74 -2.64
N VAL A 140 -3.28 -12.76 -3.42
CA VAL A 140 -4.62 -13.06 -2.90
C VAL A 140 -4.75 -14.57 -2.72
N LEU A 141 -4.72 -15.03 -1.48
CA LEU A 141 -4.74 -16.45 -1.09
C LEU A 141 -6.16 -17.03 -1.11
N GLY A 142 -7.16 -16.18 -0.98
CA GLY A 142 -8.55 -16.58 -0.83
C GLY A 142 -9.46 -15.43 -0.47
N PHE A 143 -10.68 -15.77 -0.06
CA PHE A 143 -11.67 -14.81 0.42
C PHE A 143 -12.62 -15.45 1.43
N LYS A 144 -13.22 -14.62 2.26
CA LYS A 144 -14.31 -14.97 3.17
C LYS A 144 -15.63 -14.46 2.62
N ARG A 145 -16.70 -15.25 2.76
CA ARG A 145 -18.06 -14.76 2.58
C ARG A 145 -18.60 -14.33 3.93
N LYS A 146 -19.03 -13.07 4.05
CA LYS A 146 -19.52 -12.49 5.31
C LYS A 146 -20.94 -12.01 5.15
N MET A 147 -21.81 -12.38 6.09
CA MET A 147 -23.19 -11.92 6.13
C MET A 147 -23.22 -10.40 6.25
N GLN A 148 -24.05 -9.75 5.41
CA GLN A 148 -24.29 -8.32 5.53
C GLN A 148 -24.91 -8.01 6.90
N PHE A 149 -24.58 -6.85 7.45
CA PHE A 149 -25.02 -6.33 8.76
C PHE A 149 -24.49 -7.05 10.01
N THR A 150 -24.33 -8.38 9.98
CA THR A 150 -23.92 -9.17 11.14
C THR A 150 -22.43 -9.47 11.18
N GLU A 151 -21.73 -9.33 10.04
CA GLU A 151 -20.29 -9.63 9.91
C GLU A 151 -19.92 -11.10 10.17
N GLU A 152 -20.91 -11.98 10.32
CA GLU A 152 -20.70 -13.42 10.53
C GLU A 152 -20.04 -14.05 9.29
N VAL A 153 -18.94 -14.77 9.52
CA VAL A 153 -18.24 -15.50 8.46
C VAL A 153 -19.03 -16.76 8.13
N ILE A 154 -19.53 -16.83 6.90
CA ILE A 154 -20.26 -17.98 6.36
C ILE A 154 -19.26 -19.10 6.05
N ASP A 155 -18.24 -18.78 5.25
CA ASP A 155 -17.13 -19.67 4.91
C ASP A 155 -15.91 -18.89 4.42
N GLU A 156 -14.82 -19.64 4.18
CA GLU A 156 -13.57 -19.19 3.58
C GLU A 156 -13.22 -20.11 2.41
N GLN A 157 -12.83 -19.52 1.29
CA GLN A 157 -12.44 -20.24 0.08
C GLN A 157 -11.03 -19.83 -0.34
N TYR A 158 -10.24 -20.82 -0.76
CA TYR A 158 -8.88 -20.59 -1.25
C TYR A 158 -8.87 -20.37 -2.76
N LEU A 159 -7.96 -19.51 -3.20
CA LEU A 159 -7.75 -19.16 -4.60
C LEU A 159 -6.31 -19.51 -5.00
N SER A 160 -6.13 -19.76 -6.29
CA SER A 160 -4.82 -19.99 -6.90
C SER A 160 -4.54 -18.91 -7.95
N LEU A 161 -4.53 -17.65 -7.51
CA LEU A 161 -4.21 -16.50 -8.37
C LEU A 161 -2.71 -16.24 -8.40
N PRO A 162 -2.15 -15.74 -9.52
CA PRO A 162 -0.75 -15.37 -9.56
C PRO A 162 -0.45 -14.17 -8.65
N PRO A 163 0.78 -14.05 -8.13
CA PRO A 163 1.18 -12.89 -7.34
C PRO A 163 1.25 -11.64 -8.21
N GLN A 164 0.83 -10.50 -7.66
CA GLN A 164 1.04 -9.18 -8.25
C GLN A 164 2.32 -8.58 -7.68
N ARG A 165 3.21 -8.14 -8.57
CA ARG A 165 4.54 -7.66 -8.21
C ARG A 165 4.80 -6.30 -8.83
N PHE A 166 5.38 -5.40 -8.06
CA PHE A 166 5.90 -4.15 -8.59
C PHE A 166 7.09 -3.67 -7.78
N VAL A 167 8.00 -3.00 -8.49
CA VAL A 167 9.17 -2.36 -7.90
C VAL A 167 8.83 -0.91 -7.63
N THR A 168 9.16 -0.40 -6.44
CA THR A 168 8.83 0.97 -6.02
C THR A 168 9.88 1.52 -5.06
N GLN A 169 9.78 2.81 -4.74
CA GLN A 169 10.57 3.42 -3.68
C GLN A 169 9.94 3.12 -2.31
N GLY A 170 10.78 2.73 -1.37
CA GLY A 170 10.40 2.44 0.01
C GLY A 170 11.35 3.10 1.00
N LEU A 171 10.81 3.51 2.14
CA LEU A 171 11.56 3.83 3.34
C LEU A 171 11.35 2.72 4.36
N TRP A 172 12.38 2.42 5.14
CA TRP A 172 12.25 1.47 6.24
C TRP A 172 13.10 1.87 7.42
N PHE A 173 12.71 1.41 8.60
CA PHE A 173 13.45 1.65 9.82
C PHE A 173 13.48 0.42 10.72
N GLU A 174 14.66 0.16 11.27
CA GLU A 174 14.96 -1.01 12.07
C GLU A 174 14.67 -0.74 13.56
N LEU A 175 13.88 -1.57 14.21
CA LEU A 175 13.63 -1.43 15.64
C LEU A 175 14.91 -1.73 16.45
N PRO A 176 15.33 -0.84 17.38
CA PRO A 176 16.44 -1.14 18.27
C PRO A 176 16.13 -2.32 19.20
N GLN A 177 17.11 -3.20 19.42
CA GLN A 177 16.96 -4.39 20.27
C GLN A 177 16.54 -4.07 21.72
N GLU A 178 16.94 -2.90 22.23
CA GLU A 178 16.52 -2.40 23.54
C GLU A 178 15.00 -2.21 23.62
N VAL A 179 14.40 -1.64 22.57
CA VAL A 179 12.95 -1.41 22.47
C VAL A 179 12.21 -2.75 22.41
N VAL A 180 12.72 -3.69 21.60
CA VAL A 180 12.20 -5.07 21.54
C VAL A 180 12.23 -5.73 22.91
N GLY A 181 13.35 -5.62 23.63
CA GLY A 181 13.50 -6.17 24.97
C GLY A 181 12.49 -5.58 25.98
N HIS A 182 12.17 -4.29 25.88
CA HIS A 182 11.16 -3.66 26.73
C HIS A 182 9.74 -4.14 26.45
N ILE A 183 9.37 -4.32 25.18
CA ILE A 183 8.06 -4.86 24.77
C ILE A 183 7.89 -6.28 25.31
N VAL A 184 8.89 -7.15 25.06
CA VAL A 184 8.89 -8.55 25.53
C VAL A 184 8.83 -8.62 27.05
N LYS A 185 9.61 -7.80 27.77
CA LYS A 185 9.60 -7.77 29.24
C LYS A 185 8.23 -7.36 29.83
N LYS A 186 7.46 -6.58 29.09
CA LYS A 186 6.10 -6.17 29.47
C LYS A 186 5.02 -7.14 29.00
N GLU A 187 5.41 -8.27 28.39
CA GLU A 187 4.49 -9.30 27.87
C GLU A 187 3.51 -8.75 26.83
N LEU A 188 3.95 -7.73 26.08
CA LEU A 188 3.19 -7.14 24.98
C LEU A 188 3.50 -7.84 23.65
N ASP A 189 2.57 -7.78 22.69
CA ASP A 189 2.75 -8.42 21.39
C ASP A 189 3.60 -7.55 20.46
N LEU A 190 4.83 -8.01 20.18
CA LEU A 190 5.73 -7.35 19.24
C LEU A 190 5.15 -7.31 17.82
N SER A 191 4.47 -8.37 17.36
CA SER A 191 3.85 -8.39 16.03
C SER A 191 2.77 -7.33 15.95
N GLY A 192 1.83 -7.37 16.90
CA GLY A 192 0.75 -6.41 17.01
C GLY A 192 1.23 -4.98 17.15
N GLY A 193 2.33 -4.73 17.87
CA GLY A 193 2.92 -3.40 18.03
C GLY A 193 3.58 -2.86 16.76
N LEU A 194 4.31 -3.71 16.04
CA LEU A 194 4.89 -3.36 14.73
C LEU A 194 3.79 -3.03 13.71
N HIS A 195 2.76 -3.88 13.65
CA HIS A 195 1.61 -3.73 12.76
C HIS A 195 0.78 -2.49 13.08
N ALA A 196 0.47 -2.25 14.35
CA ALA A 196 -0.23 -1.05 14.80
C ALA A 196 0.60 0.22 14.54
N GLY A 197 1.92 0.17 14.75
CA GLY A 197 2.83 1.29 14.47
C GLY A 197 2.92 1.61 12.97
N GLU A 198 2.96 0.58 12.12
CA GLU A 198 2.93 0.71 10.67
C GLU A 198 1.63 1.34 10.18
N HIS A 199 0.47 0.81 10.58
CA HIS A 199 -0.84 1.38 10.26
C HIS A 199 -0.96 2.85 10.65
N ALA A 200 -0.56 3.19 11.87
CA ALA A 200 -0.61 4.57 12.36
C ALA A 200 0.35 5.47 11.57
N ALA A 201 1.54 4.97 11.18
CA ALA A 201 2.51 5.74 10.41
C ALA A 201 2.03 6.02 8.99
N ILE A 202 1.50 5.02 8.27
CA ILE A 202 0.95 5.22 6.93
C ILE A 202 -0.32 6.09 6.94
N ALA A 203 -1.09 6.07 8.03
CA ALA A 203 -2.24 6.96 8.20
C ALA A 203 -1.83 8.43 8.41
N MET A 204 -0.66 8.68 9.01
CA MET A 204 -0.15 10.03 9.30
C MET A 204 0.70 10.62 8.17
N LEU A 205 1.38 9.80 7.37
CA LEU A 205 2.23 10.28 6.28
C LEU A 205 1.53 11.21 5.26
N PRO A 206 0.24 11.02 4.89
CA PRO A 206 -0.49 11.94 4.03
C PRO A 206 -0.47 13.40 4.49
N LEU A 207 -0.40 13.66 5.81
CA LEU A 207 -0.34 15.01 6.36
C LEU A 207 0.96 15.75 6.00
N PHE A 208 2.02 15.00 5.67
CA PHE A 208 3.34 15.53 5.31
C PHE A 208 3.61 15.50 3.80
N ALA A 209 3.12 14.45 3.13
CA ALA A 209 3.35 14.22 1.70
C ALA A 209 2.26 14.80 0.80
N LEU A 210 1.11 15.24 1.36
CA LEU A 210 -0.03 15.78 0.62
C LEU A 210 -0.56 14.83 -0.46
N CYS A 211 -0.57 13.53 -0.16
CA CYS A 211 -1.07 12.46 -1.03
C CYS A 211 -2.36 11.84 -0.49
N ASP A 212 -2.99 10.97 -1.28
CA ASP A 212 -4.09 10.14 -0.79
C ASP A 212 -3.55 8.95 0.00
N ARG A 213 -4.36 8.43 0.92
CA ARG A 213 -4.05 7.20 1.68
C ARG A 213 -3.83 5.98 0.78
N ASN A 214 -4.40 5.98 -0.42
CA ASN A 214 -4.28 4.87 -1.35
C ASN A 214 -2.92 4.85 -2.05
N ASP A 215 -2.22 5.99 -2.07
CA ASP A 215 -0.89 6.14 -2.68
C ASP A 215 0.23 5.56 -1.80
N ILE A 216 -0.11 5.05 -0.61
CA ILE A 216 0.83 4.54 0.39
C ILE A 216 0.53 3.07 0.71
N GLY A 217 1.56 2.25 0.75
CA GLY A 217 1.54 0.92 1.35
C GLY A 217 2.45 0.83 2.56
N GLY A 218 2.21 -0.18 3.39
CA GLY A 218 3.00 -0.48 4.57
C GLY A 218 3.14 -1.98 4.73
N VAL A 219 4.28 -2.41 5.27
CA VAL A 219 4.51 -3.79 5.72
C VAL A 219 5.32 -3.73 7.02
N SER A 220 4.95 -4.56 7.97
CA SER A 220 5.66 -4.74 9.22
C SER A 220 6.07 -6.19 9.40
N THR A 221 7.28 -6.42 9.91
CA THR A 221 7.80 -7.78 10.15
C THR A 221 8.61 -7.85 11.43
N GLN A 222 8.44 -8.95 12.18
CA GLN A 222 9.22 -9.25 13.37
C GLN A 222 10.69 -9.57 13.03
N LEU A 223 10.95 -10.10 11.84
CA LEU A 223 12.29 -10.45 11.39
C LEU A 223 12.33 -10.41 9.87
N HIS A 224 12.79 -9.30 9.31
CA HIS A 224 12.98 -9.19 7.87
C HIS A 224 14.23 -9.96 7.42
N VAL A 225 14.15 -10.69 6.32
CA VAL A 225 15.26 -11.49 5.79
C VAL A 225 16.50 -10.64 5.44
N ASP A 226 16.29 -9.45 4.89
CA ASP A 226 17.39 -8.58 4.44
C ASP A 226 18.00 -7.75 5.57
N THR A 227 17.23 -7.41 6.62
CA THR A 227 17.75 -6.57 7.73
C THR A 227 18.16 -7.39 8.94
N GLY A 228 17.68 -8.63 9.06
CA GLY A 228 17.88 -9.48 10.24
C GLY A 228 17.27 -8.91 11.52
N LYS A 229 16.33 -7.96 11.41
CA LYS A 229 15.72 -7.24 12.54
C LYS A 229 14.22 -7.01 12.34
N PRO A 230 13.48 -6.71 13.43
CA PRO A 230 12.13 -6.21 13.30
C PRO A 230 12.14 -4.86 12.55
N THR A 231 11.33 -4.76 11.50
CA THR A 231 11.40 -3.64 10.55
C THR A 231 10.00 -3.22 10.13
N ILE A 232 9.79 -1.92 10.02
CA ILE A 232 8.59 -1.33 9.40
C ILE A 232 9.01 -0.70 8.07
N PHE A 233 8.26 -1.02 7.03
CA PHE A 233 8.40 -0.48 5.68
C PHE A 233 7.21 0.42 5.37
N ILE A 234 7.47 1.54 4.71
CA ILE A 234 6.46 2.40 4.10
C ILE A 234 6.91 2.64 2.66
N TYR A 235 6.05 2.40 1.70
CA TYR A 235 6.41 2.46 0.29
C TYR A 235 5.33 3.14 -0.54
N ASP A 236 5.73 3.62 -1.71
CA ASP A 236 4.82 4.24 -2.66
C ASP A 236 4.01 3.13 -3.33
N ALA A 237 2.68 3.19 -3.25
CA ALA A 237 1.78 2.23 -3.88
C ALA A 237 1.66 2.48 -5.41
N TYR A 238 2.80 2.76 -6.05
CA TYR A 238 2.92 3.10 -7.46
C TYR A 238 4.25 2.56 -8.02
N PRO A 239 4.27 1.83 -9.15
CA PRO A 239 5.50 1.31 -9.74
C PRO A 239 6.51 2.42 -10.08
N GLY A 240 7.77 2.21 -9.71
CA GLY A 240 8.86 3.16 -9.87
C GLY A 240 8.98 4.20 -8.75
N GLY A 241 7.96 4.34 -7.90
CA GLY A 241 7.91 5.37 -6.87
C GLY A 241 7.53 6.75 -7.39
N ILE A 242 6.87 7.52 -6.54
CA ILE A 242 6.38 8.89 -6.80
C ILE A 242 6.91 9.89 -5.77
N GLY A 243 7.78 9.45 -4.86
CA GLY A 243 8.50 10.28 -3.90
C GLY A 243 7.80 10.45 -2.55
N ILE A 244 6.75 9.68 -2.26
CA ILE A 244 6.08 9.75 -0.94
C ILE A 244 7.00 9.16 0.13
N ALA A 245 7.64 8.04 -0.15
CA ALA A 245 8.61 7.39 0.71
C ALA A 245 9.84 8.27 0.92
N ALA A 246 10.34 8.93 -0.12
CA ALA A 246 11.40 9.94 0.02
C ALA A 246 10.98 11.08 0.95
N LYS A 247 9.73 11.57 0.83
CA LYS A 247 9.24 12.61 1.74
C LYS A 247 9.14 12.11 3.18
N GLY A 248 8.57 10.92 3.38
CA GLY A 248 8.51 10.27 4.70
C GLY A 248 9.90 10.07 5.30
N PHE A 249 10.89 9.70 4.49
CA PHE A 249 12.28 9.58 4.92
C PHE A 249 12.83 10.92 5.39
N GLU A 250 12.61 12.00 4.65
CA GLU A 250 13.04 13.37 5.00
C GLU A 250 12.50 13.79 6.38
N VAL A 251 11.19 13.59 6.62
CA VAL A 251 10.48 14.04 7.82
C VAL A 251 10.29 12.96 8.89
N ILE A 252 11.03 11.85 8.81
CA ILE A 252 10.76 10.62 9.59
C ILE A 252 10.55 10.85 11.10
N ARG A 253 11.32 11.78 11.69
CA ARG A 253 11.20 12.09 13.12
C ARG A 253 9.87 12.76 13.45
N ASP A 254 9.40 13.67 12.59
CA ASP A 254 8.13 14.36 12.77
C ASP A 254 6.96 13.43 12.45
N LEU A 255 7.12 12.53 11.48
CA LEU A 255 6.19 11.43 11.25
C LEU A 255 6.00 10.59 12.51
N TRP A 256 7.09 10.06 13.11
CA TRP A 256 6.99 9.29 14.35
C TRP A 256 6.34 10.04 15.50
N ARG A 257 6.57 11.36 15.62
CA ARG A 257 5.90 12.20 16.63
C ARG A 257 4.40 12.29 16.38
N ALA A 258 3.99 12.55 15.13
CA ALA A 258 2.58 12.61 14.76
C ALA A 258 1.89 11.25 14.97
N THR A 259 2.55 10.15 14.60
CA THR A 259 2.09 8.79 14.84
C THR A 259 1.90 8.51 16.33
N LEU A 260 2.90 8.84 17.16
CA LEU A 260 2.79 8.66 18.61
C LEU A 260 1.65 9.52 19.19
N TRP A 261 1.56 10.78 18.77
CA TRP A 261 0.51 11.69 19.22
C TRP A 261 -0.89 11.14 18.89
N ALA A 262 -1.11 10.65 17.66
CA ALA A 262 -2.39 10.06 17.27
C ALA A 262 -2.76 8.82 18.11
N ILE A 263 -1.78 7.99 18.48
CA ILE A 263 -2.00 6.84 19.35
C ILE A 263 -2.30 7.26 20.79
N GLU A 264 -1.58 8.25 21.34
CA GLU A 264 -1.72 8.70 22.73
C GLU A 264 -2.97 9.57 22.97
N ASP A 265 -3.35 10.39 21.99
CA ASP A 265 -4.53 11.28 22.09
C ASP A 265 -5.84 10.50 21.92
N CYS A 266 -5.81 9.36 21.22
CA CYS A 266 -7.00 8.55 20.98
C CYS A 266 -7.50 7.89 22.28
N PRO A 267 -8.78 8.07 22.67
CA PRO A 267 -9.31 7.60 23.95
C PRO A 267 -9.60 6.08 24.01
N CYS A 268 -9.42 5.34 22.92
CA CYS A 268 -9.67 3.90 22.91
C CYS A 268 -8.62 3.13 23.74
N GLU A 269 -9.00 1.97 24.27
CA GLU A 269 -8.08 1.13 25.07
C GLU A 269 -7.27 0.18 24.16
N GLU A 270 -7.95 -0.60 23.31
CA GLU A 270 -7.33 -1.69 22.55
C GLU A 270 -6.84 -1.28 21.15
N GLY A 271 -7.30 -0.13 20.65
CA GLY A 271 -7.08 0.32 19.28
C GLY A 271 -8.37 0.42 18.47
N CYS A 272 -8.44 1.40 17.56
CA CYS A 272 -9.63 1.66 16.74
C CYS A 272 -9.25 2.24 15.36
N PRO A 273 -10.24 2.43 14.46
CA PRO A 273 -10.03 3.06 13.14
C PRO A 273 -9.40 4.45 13.16
N SER A 274 -9.47 5.16 14.29
CA SER A 274 -8.88 6.49 14.43
C SER A 274 -7.41 6.50 14.84
N CYS A 275 -6.82 5.35 15.22
CA CYS A 275 -5.44 5.32 15.69
C CYS A 275 -4.57 4.22 15.08
N VAL A 276 -4.97 2.94 15.15
CA VAL A 276 -4.08 1.81 14.80
C VAL A 276 -4.69 0.81 13.83
N GLN A 277 -5.97 0.94 13.48
CA GLN A 277 -6.59 0.07 12.47
C GLN A 277 -6.49 0.72 11.08
N SER A 278 -6.26 -0.11 10.08
CA SER A 278 -6.26 0.27 8.67
C SER A 278 -7.36 -0.50 7.92
N PRO A 279 -8.24 0.16 7.17
CA PRO A 279 -9.18 -0.52 6.27
C PRO A 279 -8.51 -1.16 5.05
N LYS A 280 -7.20 -0.91 4.81
CA LYS A 280 -6.41 -1.59 3.76
C LYS A 280 -5.70 -2.86 4.29
N CYS A 281 -5.92 -3.23 5.55
CA CYS A 281 -5.22 -4.36 6.16
C CYS A 281 -5.79 -5.69 5.66
N GLY A 282 -4.99 -6.44 4.88
CA GLY A 282 -5.32 -7.80 4.42
C GLY A 282 -5.41 -8.85 5.54
N ASN A 283 -4.82 -8.54 6.71
CA ASN A 283 -4.86 -9.39 7.91
C ASN A 283 -6.02 -9.07 8.85
N ASN A 284 -7.06 -8.37 8.37
CA ASN A 284 -8.25 -8.02 9.15
C ASN A 284 -7.93 -7.29 10.48
N ASN A 285 -6.87 -6.46 10.50
CA ASN A 285 -6.42 -5.76 11.70
C ASN A 285 -6.07 -6.68 12.87
N GLU A 286 -5.55 -7.88 12.58
CA GLU A 286 -5.11 -8.84 13.60
C GLU A 286 -3.72 -9.43 13.25
N PRO A 287 -2.77 -9.49 14.21
CA PRO A 287 -2.85 -8.90 15.55
C PRO A 287 -2.62 -7.38 15.55
N LEU A 288 -3.13 -6.67 16.56
CA LEU A 288 -2.78 -5.27 16.86
C LEU A 288 -2.57 -5.10 18.36
N ASP A 289 -1.53 -4.36 18.73
CA ASP A 289 -1.25 -4.01 20.13
C ASP A 289 -0.89 -2.52 20.21
N LYS A 290 -1.87 -1.72 20.66
CA LYS A 290 -1.75 -0.26 20.78
C LYS A 290 -0.64 0.13 21.76
N GLU A 291 -0.49 -0.59 22.86
CA GLU A 291 0.49 -0.29 23.90
C GLU A 291 1.91 -0.64 23.47
N ALA A 292 2.08 -1.75 22.76
CA ALA A 292 3.34 -2.10 22.11
C ALA A 292 3.75 -1.05 21.07
N ALA A 293 2.81 -0.59 20.23
CA ALA A 293 3.08 0.47 19.24
C ALA A 293 3.47 1.79 19.91
N ARG A 294 2.81 2.17 21.01
CA ARG A 294 3.15 3.36 21.81
C ARG A 294 4.58 3.29 22.36
N LEU A 295 4.96 2.16 22.96
CA LEU A 295 6.31 1.95 23.50
C LEU A 295 7.37 1.92 22.40
N LEU A 296 7.04 1.29 21.27
CA LEU A 296 7.89 1.27 20.08
C LEU A 296 8.23 2.69 19.64
N LEU A 297 7.22 3.53 19.40
CA LEU A 297 7.40 4.91 18.91
C LEU A 297 8.12 5.80 19.92
N ARG A 298 7.82 5.67 21.22
CA ARG A 298 8.58 6.31 22.31
C ARG A 298 10.05 5.90 22.29
N GLY A 299 10.33 4.61 22.07
CA GLY A 299 11.67 4.08 21.88
C GLY A 299 12.41 4.68 20.68
N LEU A 300 11.73 4.81 19.53
CA LEU A 300 12.29 5.46 18.33
C LEU A 300 12.62 6.95 18.58
N LEU A 301 11.77 7.63 19.36
CA LEU A 301 11.93 9.05 19.71
C LEU A 301 12.85 9.31 20.91
N ARG A 302 13.19 8.26 21.68
CA ARG A 302 13.93 8.29 22.96
C ARG A 302 13.28 9.17 24.02
N ILE A 303 11.99 8.97 24.29
CA ILE A 303 11.20 9.70 25.30
C ILE A 303 10.38 8.77 26.20
#